data_AF-A0A5M8PL21-F1
#
_entry.id   AF-A0A5M8PL21-F1
#
_cell.length_a   1.000
_cell.length_b   1.000
_cell.length_c   1.000
_cell.angle_alpha   90.00
_cell.angle_beta   90.00
_cell.angle_gamma   90.00
#
_symmetry.space_group_name_H-M   'P 1'
#
loop_
_entity.id
_entity.type
_entity.pdbx_description
1 polymer ?
#
loop_
_entity_poly.entity_id
_entity_poly.type
_entity_poly.pdbx_seq_one_letter_code
_entity_poly.pdbx_strand_id
1 'polypeptide(L)'
;MLLFHLFLLPALLHFAAQSAASPLPSPLLRTPLTPRDQQCTNAPSIKAGNPVPRRSNPIVPRNGGTTRWCAPGSRTFIILATSYVIPNSFNGIHNDVIATVHAAWEQLRKEISERGDHLIENGFYTLLGDGGLRLSAWNADNHQMTWGVFRAALLALMDFMRTNNWYGAVRFDIYDGFNNVASALLA
;
A
#
# COMPACT_ATOMS: atom_id res chain seq x y z
N MET A 1 -66.04 24.82 20.34
CA MET A 1 -64.78 24.51 19.60
C MET A 1 -63.89 25.75 19.62
N LEU A 2 -63.28 26.06 20.76
CA LEU A 2 -62.44 27.25 20.93
C LEU A 2 -61.58 27.06 22.19
N LEU A 3 -60.62 26.12 22.18
CA LEU A 3 -59.68 25.86 23.28
C LEU A 3 -58.66 24.75 22.92
N PHE A 4 -57.85 24.89 21.87
CA PHE A 4 -56.77 23.92 21.60
C PHE A 4 -55.53 24.51 20.89
N HIS A 5 -55.25 25.81 21.04
CA HIS A 5 -54.07 26.45 20.42
C HIS A 5 -53.15 27.21 21.38
N LEU A 6 -53.29 27.00 22.69
CA LEU A 6 -52.59 27.82 23.70
C LEU A 6 -51.45 27.10 24.46
N PHE A 7 -50.71 26.17 23.84
CA PHE A 7 -49.56 25.51 24.50
C PHE A 7 -48.37 25.18 23.55
N LEU A 8 -48.09 26.01 22.55
CA LEU A 8 -46.93 25.81 21.65
C LEU A 8 -45.96 27.00 21.64
N LEU A 9 -45.87 27.77 22.73
CA LEU A 9 -45.01 28.97 22.80
C LEU A 9 -43.91 29.02 23.89
N PRO A 10 -43.75 28.11 24.88
CA PRO A 10 -42.60 28.20 25.78
C PRO A 10 -41.41 27.30 25.41
N ALA A 11 -41.52 26.41 24.41
CA ALA A 11 -40.47 25.42 24.14
C ALA A 11 -39.24 25.94 23.36
N LEU A 12 -39.30 27.14 22.77
CA LEU A 12 -38.23 27.67 21.89
C LEU A 12 -37.21 28.58 22.58
N LEU A 13 -37.34 28.83 23.89
CA LEU A 13 -36.46 29.76 24.63
C LEU A 13 -35.38 29.10 25.51
N HIS A 14 -35.25 27.76 25.48
CA HIS A 14 -34.25 27.05 26.31
C HIS A 14 -32.99 26.55 25.59
N PHE A 15 -32.79 26.87 24.31
CA PHE A 15 -31.63 26.42 23.53
C PHE A 15 -30.64 27.53 23.12
N ALA A 16 -30.65 28.68 23.80
CA ALA A 16 -29.76 29.80 23.47
C ALA A 16 -28.57 30.00 24.43
N ALA A 17 -28.31 29.07 25.35
CA ALA A 17 -27.34 29.28 26.44
C ALA A 17 -26.25 28.21 26.56
N GLN A 18 -25.78 27.60 25.47
CA GLN A 18 -24.57 26.78 25.50
C GLN A 18 -23.83 26.85 24.17
N SER A 19 -23.02 27.89 23.94
CA SER A 19 -21.89 27.87 22.99
C SER A 19 -21.11 29.18 23.06
N ALA A 20 -20.40 29.41 24.17
CA ALA A 20 -19.33 30.41 24.21
C ALA A 20 -18.18 29.90 25.07
N ALA A 21 -17.66 28.72 24.73
CA ALA A 21 -16.32 28.32 25.12
C ALA A 21 -15.41 28.55 23.89
N SER A 22 -15.01 29.80 23.68
CA SER A 22 -13.94 30.12 22.74
C SER A 22 -12.60 29.78 23.41
N PRO A 23 -11.85 28.76 22.93
CA PRO A 23 -10.54 28.48 23.48
C PRO A 23 -9.61 29.68 23.21
N LEU A 24 -8.98 30.19 24.27
CA LEU A 24 -7.89 31.14 24.16
C LEU A 24 -6.81 30.58 23.22
N PRO A 25 -6.29 31.35 22.25
CA PRO A 25 -5.18 30.92 21.43
C PRO A 25 -3.92 30.91 22.30
N SER A 26 -3.62 29.78 22.93
CA SER A 26 -2.30 29.54 23.52
C SER A 26 -1.28 29.38 22.39
N PRO A 27 -0.27 30.25 22.25
CA PRO A 27 0.83 30.05 21.32
C PRO A 27 1.87 29.15 21.99
N LEU A 28 1.47 27.94 22.37
CA LEU A 28 2.42 26.93 22.81
C LEU A 28 2.61 25.95 21.65
N LEU A 29 3.66 26.22 20.87
CA LEU A 29 4.44 25.24 20.12
C LEU A 29 3.61 24.12 19.49
N ARG A 30 2.80 24.47 18.48
CA ARG A 30 2.47 23.49 17.46
C ARG A 30 3.76 23.25 16.69
N THR A 31 4.56 22.27 17.11
CA THR A 31 5.50 21.65 16.19
C THR A 31 4.67 21.24 14.98
N PRO A 32 4.94 21.77 13.77
CA PRO A 32 4.29 21.21 12.60
C PRO A 32 4.60 19.72 12.65
N LEU A 33 3.57 18.89 12.65
CA LEU A 33 3.69 17.48 12.29
C LEU A 33 4.09 17.49 10.81
N THR A 34 5.35 17.81 10.53
CA THR A 34 5.93 17.50 9.23
C THR A 34 5.78 15.99 9.11
N PRO A 35 5.09 15.50 8.06
CA PRO A 35 5.07 14.06 7.80
C PRO A 35 6.52 13.60 7.83
N ARG A 36 6.84 12.62 8.68
CA ARG A 36 8.18 12.04 8.69
C ARG A 36 8.48 11.65 7.26
N ASP A 37 9.59 12.15 6.71
CA ASP A 37 10.07 11.75 5.40
C ASP A 37 10.00 10.22 5.32
N GLN A 38 9.09 9.71 4.49
CA GLN A 38 8.80 8.29 4.48
C GLN A 38 9.98 7.58 3.81
N GLN A 39 10.89 7.03 4.59
CA GLN A 39 12.04 6.28 4.08
C GLN A 39 11.66 4.85 3.74
N CYS A 40 12.37 4.28 2.77
CA CYS A 40 12.25 2.86 2.45
C CYS A 40 13.10 2.03 3.40
N THR A 41 12.55 0.92 3.89
CA THR A 41 13.24 0.01 4.80
C THR A 41 14.49 -0.59 4.15
N ASN A 42 14.45 -0.83 2.83
CA ASN A 42 15.59 -1.33 2.05
C ASN A 42 16.54 -0.24 1.53
N ALA A 43 16.27 1.03 1.82
CA ALA A 43 17.13 2.15 1.50
C ALA A 43 16.92 3.29 2.52
N PRO A 44 17.41 3.15 3.76
CA PRO A 44 17.08 4.08 4.85
C PRO A 44 17.51 5.53 4.58
N SER A 45 18.52 5.74 3.74
CA SER A 45 18.99 7.06 3.33
C SER A 45 18.16 7.70 2.20
N ILE A 46 17.22 6.97 1.61
CA ILE A 46 16.44 7.40 0.45
C ILE A 46 14.96 7.56 0.86
N LYS A 47 14.41 8.74 0.56
CA LYS A 47 12.96 8.98 0.68
C LYS A 47 12.21 8.14 -0.36
N ALA A 48 11.14 7.48 0.04
CA ALA A 48 10.27 6.72 -0.85
C ALA A 48 9.73 7.61 -1.98
N GLY A 49 9.58 7.02 -3.17
CA GLY A 49 9.24 7.77 -4.39
C GLY A 49 10.45 8.34 -5.14
N ASN A 50 11.67 8.20 -4.60
CA ASN A 50 12.92 8.49 -5.30
C ASN A 50 13.61 7.20 -5.78
N PRO A 51 14.34 7.24 -6.91
CA PRO A 51 15.07 6.08 -7.40
C PRO A 51 16.14 5.58 -6.42
N VAL A 52 16.09 4.27 -6.13
CA VAL A 52 17.14 3.58 -5.34
C VAL A 52 18.14 2.92 -6.30
N PRO A 53 19.46 2.94 -6.01
CA PRO A 53 20.44 2.20 -6.80
C PRO A 53 20.11 0.70 -6.91
N ARG A 54 20.51 0.06 -8.00
CA ARG A 54 20.22 -1.37 -8.27
C ARG A 54 20.82 -2.35 -7.24
N ARG A 55 21.74 -1.89 -6.38
CA ARG A 55 22.35 -2.66 -5.29
C ARG A 55 22.36 -1.83 -4.01
N SER A 56 21.27 -1.83 -3.26
CA SER A 56 21.29 -1.46 -1.84
C SER A 56 21.14 -2.73 -1.03
N ASN A 57 22.18 -3.13 -0.29
CA ASN A 57 22.08 -4.19 0.71
C ASN A 57 21.63 -3.55 2.02
N PRO A 58 20.40 -3.77 2.48
CA PRO A 58 19.91 -3.15 3.71
C PRO A 58 19.99 -4.15 4.86
N ILE A 59 20.48 -3.69 6.01
CA ILE A 59 20.30 -4.36 7.31
C ILE A 59 18.98 -3.84 7.88
N VAL A 60 18.03 -4.75 8.16
CA VAL A 60 16.68 -4.37 8.60
C VAL A 60 16.33 -5.01 9.95
N PRO A 61 15.97 -4.22 10.97
CA PRO A 61 15.29 -4.71 12.17
C PRO A 61 13.85 -5.13 11.85
N ARG A 62 13.45 -6.34 12.26
CA ARG A 62 12.07 -6.83 12.15
C ARG A 62 11.15 -6.04 13.09
N ASN A 63 10.23 -5.25 12.54
CA ASN A 63 9.07 -4.76 13.29
C ASN A 63 7.79 -5.29 12.62
N GLY A 64 6.93 -5.94 13.41
CA GLY A 64 5.68 -6.53 12.98
C GLY A 64 4.59 -5.49 12.68
N GLY A 65 4.76 -4.75 11.57
CA GLY A 65 3.82 -3.77 11.06
C GLY A 65 3.93 -3.62 9.54
N THR A 66 3.26 -2.62 8.97
CA THR A 66 3.35 -2.34 7.52
C THR A 66 4.79 -1.98 7.14
N THR A 67 5.39 -2.70 6.20
CA THR A 67 6.78 -2.47 5.78
C THR A 67 6.80 -1.71 4.46
N ARG A 68 7.60 -0.65 4.33
CA ARG A 68 7.77 0.08 3.07
C ARG A 68 9.04 -0.37 2.36
N TRP A 69 8.92 -0.79 1.10
CA TRP A 69 10.02 -1.36 0.34
C TRP A 69 10.12 -0.74 -1.06
N CYS A 70 11.25 -0.12 -1.38
CA CYS A 70 11.48 0.56 -2.65
C CYS A 70 11.90 -0.43 -3.74
N ALA A 71 11.38 -0.25 -4.95
CA ALA A 71 11.82 -0.98 -6.13
C ALA A 71 13.12 -0.38 -6.69
N PRO A 72 14.17 -1.18 -6.93
CA PRO A 72 15.43 -0.65 -7.44
C PRO A 72 15.29 -0.02 -8.83
N GLY A 73 15.95 1.11 -9.05
CA GLY A 73 16.00 1.82 -10.33
C GLY A 73 14.70 2.52 -10.74
N SER A 74 13.73 2.67 -9.83
CA SER A 74 12.43 3.27 -10.12
C SER A 74 11.92 4.13 -8.97
N ARG A 75 10.89 4.93 -9.22
CA ARG A 75 10.15 5.68 -8.19
C ARG A 75 9.08 4.81 -7.52
N THR A 76 8.93 3.57 -7.95
CA THR A 76 7.94 2.64 -7.43
C THR A 76 8.36 2.11 -6.06
N PHE A 77 7.41 2.01 -5.15
CA PHE A 77 7.60 1.29 -3.89
C PHE A 77 6.31 0.60 -3.47
N ILE A 78 6.45 -0.38 -2.58
CA ILE A 78 5.32 -1.11 -2.00
C ILE A 78 5.21 -0.86 -0.50
N ILE A 79 3.99 -0.86 0.01
CA ILE A 79 3.71 -0.93 1.44
C ILE A 79 3.09 -2.30 1.70
N LEU A 80 3.86 -3.20 2.33
CA LEU A 80 3.47 -4.57 2.60
C LEU A 80 2.74 -4.67 3.95
N ALA A 81 1.60 -5.36 3.95
CA ALA A 81 0.92 -5.87 5.12
C ALA A 81 0.96 -7.41 5.06
N THR A 82 1.90 -8.00 5.78
CA THR A 82 2.02 -9.48 5.88
C THR A 82 0.81 -10.02 6.64
N SER A 83 0.06 -10.96 6.05
CA SER A 83 -1.17 -11.48 6.65
C SER A 83 -0.91 -12.70 7.54
N TYR A 84 -0.51 -13.82 6.93
CA TYR A 84 -0.03 -15.01 7.63
C TYR A 84 1.15 -15.62 6.87
N VAL A 85 2.12 -16.12 7.64
CA VAL A 85 3.17 -16.99 7.09
C VAL A 85 2.48 -18.28 6.71
N ILE A 86 2.61 -18.71 5.45
CA ILE A 86 2.16 -20.04 5.09
C ILE A 86 3.18 -21.01 5.71
N PRO A 87 2.78 -21.88 6.65
CA PRO A 87 3.73 -22.67 7.41
C PRO A 87 4.64 -23.50 6.50
N ASN A 88 5.96 -23.46 6.79
CA ASN A 88 6.99 -24.25 6.11
C ASN A 88 6.77 -25.78 6.19
N SER A 89 5.73 -26.24 6.91
CA SER A 89 5.32 -27.65 6.98
C SER A 89 4.78 -28.20 5.66
N PHE A 90 4.47 -27.35 4.69
CA PHE A 90 4.23 -27.76 3.30
C PHE A 90 5.53 -27.59 2.50
N ASN A 91 6.35 -28.65 2.46
CA ASN A 91 7.50 -28.73 1.56
C ASN A 91 7.01 -28.50 0.10
N GLY A 92 7.22 -27.30 -0.43
CA GLY A 92 6.76 -26.90 -1.77
C GLY A 92 6.24 -25.46 -1.82
N ILE A 93 5.51 -25.00 -0.80
CA ILE A 93 4.76 -23.74 -0.89
C ILE A 93 5.65 -22.49 -1.00
N HIS A 94 6.85 -22.53 -0.43
CA HIS A 94 7.86 -21.49 -0.63
C HIS A 94 8.23 -21.37 -2.11
N ASN A 95 8.48 -22.51 -2.76
CA ASN A 95 8.81 -22.54 -4.18
C ASN A 95 7.62 -22.08 -5.02
N ASP A 96 6.40 -22.48 -4.64
CA ASP A 96 5.18 -22.08 -5.33
C ASP A 96 4.93 -20.57 -5.22
N VAL A 97 5.16 -19.96 -4.05
CA VAL A 97 5.10 -18.50 -3.83
C VAL A 97 6.10 -17.77 -4.71
N ILE A 98 7.38 -18.19 -4.69
CA ILE A 98 8.41 -17.58 -5.53
C ILE A 98 8.07 -17.78 -7.01
N ALA A 99 7.69 -18.98 -7.41
CA ALA A 99 7.35 -19.32 -8.78
C ALA A 99 6.17 -18.48 -9.29
N THR A 100 5.15 -18.27 -8.46
CA THR A 100 3.99 -17.43 -8.80
C THR A 100 4.41 -15.98 -9.03
N VAL A 101 5.19 -15.39 -8.12
CA VAL A 101 5.66 -14.00 -8.26
C VAL A 101 6.62 -13.86 -9.44
N HIS A 102 7.51 -14.83 -9.65
CA HIS A 102 8.45 -14.84 -10.77
C HIS A 102 7.75 -14.99 -12.12
N ALA A 103 6.78 -15.91 -12.23
CA ALA A 103 5.98 -16.10 -13.43
C ALA A 103 5.21 -14.83 -13.80
N ALA A 104 4.62 -14.15 -12.82
CA ALA A 104 4.00 -12.85 -13.04
C ALA A 104 5.01 -11.83 -13.54
N TRP A 105 6.15 -11.69 -12.87
CA TRP A 105 7.20 -10.74 -13.29
C TRP A 105 7.68 -10.98 -14.72
N GLU A 106 7.87 -12.24 -15.11
CA GLU A 106 8.25 -12.63 -16.48
C GLU A 106 7.15 -12.29 -17.49
N GLN A 107 5.88 -12.53 -17.16
CA GLN A 107 4.76 -12.15 -18.01
C GLN A 107 4.71 -10.63 -18.22
N LEU A 108 4.83 -9.84 -17.15
CA LEU A 108 4.85 -8.38 -17.25
C LEU A 108 6.06 -7.89 -18.07
N ARG A 109 7.24 -8.50 -17.88
CA ARG A 109 8.45 -8.19 -18.66
C ARG A 109 8.23 -8.46 -20.14
N LYS A 110 7.62 -9.60 -20.47
CA LYS A 110 7.31 -9.98 -21.85
C LYS A 110 6.37 -8.96 -22.49
N GLU A 111 5.30 -8.57 -21.80
CA GLU A 111 4.36 -7.57 -22.33
C GLU A 111 5.03 -6.22 -22.60
N ILE A 112 5.86 -5.74 -21.67
CA ILE A 112 6.62 -4.50 -21.89
C ILE A 112 7.56 -4.63 -23.09
N SER A 113 8.18 -5.80 -23.29
CA SER A 113 9.10 -5.99 -24.42
C SER A 113 8.39 -6.08 -25.78
N GLU A 114 7.17 -6.60 -25.81
CA GLU A 114 6.41 -6.83 -27.05
C GLU A 114 5.54 -5.64 -27.42
N ARG A 115 5.00 -4.92 -26.42
CA ARG A 115 4.01 -3.84 -26.62
C ARG A 115 4.40 -2.51 -26.00
N GLY A 116 5.52 -2.45 -25.28
CA GLY A 116 5.92 -1.27 -24.51
C GLY A 116 5.19 -1.14 -23.18
N ASP A 117 5.58 -0.14 -22.38
CA ASP A 117 4.89 0.16 -21.14
C ASP A 117 3.59 0.92 -21.41
N HIS A 118 2.48 0.36 -20.93
CA HIS A 118 1.14 0.89 -21.13
C HIS A 118 0.26 0.52 -19.92
N LEU A 119 -0.99 0.98 -19.92
CA LEU A 119 -1.93 0.67 -18.86
C LEU A 119 -2.26 -0.82 -18.85
N ILE A 120 -2.41 -1.40 -17.66
CA ILE A 120 -3.05 -2.71 -17.51
C ILE A 120 -4.52 -2.55 -17.84
N GLU A 121 -4.98 -3.29 -18.84
CA GLU A 121 -6.36 -3.23 -19.33
C GLU A 121 -7.36 -3.50 -18.20
N ASN A 122 -8.43 -2.72 -18.16
CA ASN A 122 -9.47 -2.77 -17.12
C ASN A 122 -8.96 -2.52 -15.69
N GLY A 123 -7.69 -2.11 -15.51
CA GLY A 123 -7.12 -1.82 -14.20
C GLY A 123 -7.03 -3.03 -13.27
N PHE A 124 -7.03 -4.25 -13.83
CA PHE A 124 -7.04 -5.49 -13.05
C PHE A 124 -6.10 -6.52 -13.69
N TYR A 125 -5.31 -7.19 -12.84
CA TYR A 125 -4.45 -8.29 -13.21
C TYR A 125 -4.70 -9.48 -12.28
N THR A 126 -4.69 -10.69 -12.84
CA THR A 126 -4.71 -11.91 -12.04
C THR A 126 -3.84 -12.99 -12.69
N LEU A 127 -3.14 -13.74 -11.85
CA LEU A 127 -2.39 -14.93 -12.22
C LEU A 127 -2.69 -16.03 -11.20
N LEU A 128 -3.04 -17.21 -11.73
CA LEU A 128 -3.11 -18.44 -10.94
C LEU A 128 -1.74 -19.12 -10.98
N GLY A 129 -1.16 -19.31 -9.81
CA GLY A 129 0.06 -20.06 -9.61
C GLY A 129 -0.21 -21.50 -9.15
N ASP A 130 0.87 -22.21 -8.88
CA ASP A 130 0.81 -23.57 -8.35
C ASP A 130 0.28 -23.58 -6.90
N GLY A 131 -0.18 -24.75 -6.44
CA GLY A 131 -0.67 -24.91 -5.07
C GLY A 131 -1.96 -24.14 -4.74
N GLY A 132 -2.67 -23.64 -5.77
CA GLY A 132 -3.87 -22.81 -5.60
C GLY A 132 -3.59 -21.35 -5.27
N LEU A 133 -2.31 -20.94 -5.32
CA LEU A 133 -1.91 -19.55 -5.10
C LEU A 133 -2.48 -18.64 -6.20
N ARG A 134 -2.85 -17.44 -5.80
CA ARG A 134 -3.31 -16.40 -6.71
C ARG A 134 -2.60 -15.10 -6.40
N LEU A 135 -2.00 -14.52 -7.43
CA LEU A 135 -1.57 -13.12 -7.41
C LEU A 135 -2.63 -12.30 -8.13
N SER A 136 -3.19 -11.31 -7.45
CA SER A 136 -4.14 -10.35 -8.04
C SER A 136 -3.71 -8.93 -7.73
N ALA A 137 -3.93 -8.02 -8.66
CA ALA A 137 -3.71 -6.59 -8.47
C ALA A 137 -4.85 -5.80 -9.12
N TRP A 138 -5.23 -4.69 -8.52
CA TRP A 138 -6.28 -3.81 -9.00
C TRP A 138 -5.96 -2.35 -8.74
N ASN A 139 -6.41 -1.47 -9.62
CA ASN A 139 -6.24 -0.02 -9.48
C ASN A 139 -6.77 0.46 -8.12
N ALA A 140 -6.02 1.38 -7.51
CA ALA A 140 -6.40 2.04 -6.27
C ALA A 140 -6.72 3.51 -6.56
N ASP A 141 -7.75 4.04 -5.89
CA ASP A 141 -8.05 5.47 -5.84
C ASP A 141 -8.15 6.17 -7.22
N ASN A 142 -8.71 5.47 -8.23
CA ASN A 142 -8.81 5.92 -9.63
C ASN A 142 -7.46 6.25 -10.31
N HIS A 143 -6.34 5.90 -9.70
CA HIS A 143 -5.06 5.93 -10.36
C HIS A 143 -4.87 4.66 -11.19
N GLN A 144 -4.16 4.82 -12.31
CA GLN A 144 -4.00 3.77 -13.29
C GLN A 144 -2.65 3.08 -13.11
N MET A 145 -2.67 1.75 -13.04
CA MET A 145 -1.47 0.93 -12.99
C MET A 145 -0.95 0.62 -14.40
N THR A 146 0.36 0.82 -14.62
CA THR A 146 1.04 0.37 -15.84
C THR A 146 1.72 -0.98 -15.64
N TRP A 147 2.03 -1.67 -16.74
CA TRP A 147 2.82 -2.91 -16.71
C TRP A 147 4.19 -2.70 -16.06
N GLY A 148 4.85 -1.58 -16.36
CA GLY A 148 6.16 -1.19 -15.83
C GLY A 148 6.14 -0.97 -14.32
N VAL A 149 5.15 -0.23 -13.83
CA VAL A 149 4.98 0.02 -12.39
C VAL A 149 4.70 -1.28 -11.65
N PHE A 150 3.80 -2.12 -12.16
CA PHE A 150 3.49 -3.38 -11.51
C PHE A 150 4.70 -4.33 -11.49
N ARG A 151 5.47 -4.38 -12.58
CA ARG A 151 6.71 -5.16 -12.64
C ARG A 151 7.75 -4.68 -11.62
N ALA A 152 7.90 -3.36 -11.45
CA ALA A 152 8.78 -2.79 -10.44
C ALA A 152 8.30 -3.16 -9.02
N ALA A 153 6.99 -3.15 -8.77
CA ALA A 153 6.42 -3.58 -7.49
C ALA A 153 6.69 -5.06 -7.19
N LEU A 154 6.57 -5.96 -8.17
CA LEU A 154 6.93 -7.37 -8.00
C LEU A 154 8.42 -7.57 -7.75
N LEU A 155 9.28 -6.74 -8.37
CA LEU A 155 10.71 -6.75 -8.08
C LEU A 155 11.00 -6.35 -6.63
N ALA A 156 10.31 -5.32 -6.11
CA ALA A 156 10.40 -4.94 -4.70
C ALA A 156 9.91 -6.08 -3.77
N LEU A 157 8.82 -6.75 -4.12
CA LEU A 157 8.29 -7.88 -3.35
C LEU A 157 9.28 -9.05 -3.29
N MET A 158 9.86 -9.44 -4.43
CA MET A 158 10.88 -10.50 -4.48
C MET A 158 12.12 -10.15 -3.64
N ASP A 159 12.56 -8.89 -3.69
CA ASP A 159 13.69 -8.41 -2.89
C ASP A 159 13.38 -8.45 -1.39
N PHE A 160 12.16 -8.05 -0.99
CA PHE A 160 11.67 -8.16 0.38
C PHE A 160 11.65 -9.62 0.86
N MET A 161 11.05 -10.53 0.10
CA MET A 161 10.94 -11.95 0.43
C MET A 161 12.31 -12.59 0.64
N ARG A 162 13.23 -12.34 -0.31
CA ARG A 162 14.61 -12.83 -0.26
C ARG A 162 15.38 -12.27 0.93
N THR A 163 15.33 -10.95 1.13
CA THR A 163 16.09 -10.28 2.19
C THR A 163 15.61 -10.69 3.58
N ASN A 164 14.30 -10.93 3.76
CA ASN A 164 13.73 -11.25 5.07
C ASN A 164 13.53 -12.74 5.32
N ASN A 165 13.84 -13.59 4.33
CA ASN A 165 13.53 -15.02 4.32
C ASN A 165 12.06 -15.27 4.68
N TRP A 166 11.15 -14.52 4.04
CA TRP A 166 9.72 -14.54 4.32
C TRP A 166 8.93 -14.86 3.05
N TYR A 167 8.08 -15.88 3.13
CA TYR A 167 7.28 -16.38 2.01
C TYR A 167 5.90 -16.75 2.55
N GLY A 168 4.86 -16.09 2.02
CA GLY A 168 3.52 -16.29 2.51
C GLY A 168 2.52 -15.34 1.87
N ALA A 169 1.31 -15.35 2.41
CA ALA A 169 0.23 -14.52 1.92
C ALA A 169 0.46 -13.05 2.33
N VAL A 170 0.43 -12.15 1.35
CA VAL A 170 0.71 -10.73 1.53
C VAL A 170 -0.27 -9.87 0.77
N ARG A 171 -0.78 -8.85 1.44
CA ARG A 171 -1.41 -7.71 0.79
C ARG A 171 -0.38 -6.59 0.70
N PHE A 172 -0.33 -5.88 -0.41
CA PHE A 172 0.53 -4.72 -0.53
C PHE A 172 -0.10 -3.65 -1.42
N ASP A 173 0.16 -2.39 -1.06
CA ASP A 173 -0.21 -1.24 -1.88
C ASP A 173 1.00 -0.79 -2.70
N ILE A 174 0.75 -0.35 -3.93
CA ILE A 174 1.75 -0.04 -4.94
C ILE A 174 1.70 1.46 -5.19
N TYR A 175 2.83 2.12 -4.97
CA TYR A 175 2.99 3.55 -5.18
C TYR A 175 3.94 3.80 -6.34
N ASP A 176 3.60 4.79 -7.18
CA ASP A 176 4.53 5.39 -8.14
C ASP A 176 4.76 6.86 -7.78
N GLY A 177 5.98 7.19 -7.32
CA GLY A 177 6.24 8.48 -6.71
C GLY A 177 5.40 8.64 -5.44
N PHE A 178 4.48 9.61 -5.42
CA PHE A 178 3.60 9.87 -4.26
C PHE A 178 2.18 9.34 -4.43
N ASN A 179 1.88 8.69 -5.56
CA ASN A 179 0.53 8.26 -5.88
C ASN A 179 0.38 6.77 -5.59
N ASN A 180 -0.62 6.39 -4.80
CA ASN A 180 -1.07 5.01 -4.69
C ASN A 180 -1.78 4.65 -6.00
N VAL A 181 -1.21 3.73 -6.79
CA VAL A 181 -1.75 3.38 -8.12
C VAL A 181 -2.51 2.05 -8.11
N ALA A 182 -2.21 1.15 -7.17
CA ALA A 182 -2.84 -0.15 -7.11
C ALA A 182 -2.72 -0.79 -5.72
N SER A 183 -3.62 -1.73 -5.43
CA SER A 183 -3.45 -2.70 -4.35
C SER A 183 -3.29 -4.09 -4.96
N ALA A 184 -2.61 -4.97 -4.25
CA ALA A 184 -2.37 -6.33 -4.66
C ALA A 184 -2.46 -7.32 -3.50
N LEU A 185 -2.78 -8.57 -3.84
CA LEU A 185 -2.87 -9.70 -2.93
C LEU A 185 -2.20 -10.91 -3.55
N LEU A 186 -1.32 -11.54 -2.78
CA LEU A 186 -0.85 -12.89 -3.00
C LEU A 186 -1.40 -13.77 -1.88
N ALA A 187 -2.21 -14.78 -2.21
CA ALA A 187 -2.80 -15.70 -1.24
C ALA A 187 -3.14 -17.06 -1.87
#